data_AF-A0AAI8NFL6-F1
#
_entry.id   AF-A0AAI8NFL6-F1
#
_cell.length_a   1.000
_cell.length_b   1.000
_cell.length_c   1.000
_cell.angle_alpha   90.00
_cell.angle_beta   90.00
_cell.angle_gamma   90.00
#
_symmetry.space_group_name_H-M   'P 1'
#
loop_
_entity.id
_entity.type
_entity.pdbx_description
1 polymer ?
#
loop_
_entity_poly.entity_id
_entity_poly.type
_entity_poly.pdbx_seq_one_letter_code
_entity_poly.pdbx_strand_id
1 'polypeptide(L)'
;MSDATLHSTTQDPDDFAVQIADQVESFLVAVVEVAKGDEPDSAVPFLLLQLSQLLLAGGRLGAHADFLPEERYEPDLGPEPDVDELRERYAALLAPVDVYSEVFDPYEPRTAPVPARISDGLADIVADLRHGMAHYRAGRTAEALWWWQFSYFSNWGTTASAALRALQSLVVHVRLNQPLPALDGLDTDQDLADESLDEEAGRVMAEEIGAPLGMRPVR
;
A
#
# COMPACT_ATOMS: atom_id res chain seq x y z
N MET A 1 10.19 15.71 -33.74
CA MET A 1 9.30 16.62 -33.00
C MET A 1 8.62 15.78 -31.95
N SER A 2 9.10 15.87 -30.71
CA SER A 2 8.55 15.11 -29.59
C SER A 2 7.15 15.61 -29.32
N ASP A 3 6.21 14.68 -29.24
CA ASP A 3 4.79 14.93 -29.04
C ASP A 3 4.57 15.41 -27.60
N ALA A 4 4.71 16.73 -27.41
CA ALA A 4 4.57 17.42 -26.12
C ALA A 4 3.11 17.52 -25.64
N THR A 5 2.21 16.71 -26.20
CA THR A 5 0.79 16.65 -25.78
C THR A 5 0.53 15.68 -24.63
N LEU A 6 1.49 14.81 -24.26
CA LEU A 6 1.38 13.93 -23.09
C LEU A 6 1.47 14.65 -21.73
N HIS A 7 1.68 15.97 -21.72
CA HIS A 7 1.76 16.81 -20.53
C HIS A 7 0.93 18.10 -20.68
N SER A 8 -0.18 18.06 -21.42
CA SER A 8 -1.13 19.17 -21.40
C SER A 8 -1.71 19.31 -19.99
N THR A 9 -1.10 20.20 -19.20
CA THR A 9 -1.53 20.73 -17.90
C THR A 9 -2.81 21.57 -18.01
N THR A 10 -3.67 21.25 -18.96
CA THR A 10 -4.95 21.91 -19.24
C THR A 10 -6.11 20.94 -19.06
N GLN A 11 -5.95 19.91 -18.23
CA GLN A 11 -7.09 19.17 -17.68
C GLN A 11 -7.59 19.92 -16.46
N ASP A 12 -8.90 20.18 -16.43
CA ASP A 12 -9.57 20.68 -15.24
C ASP A 12 -9.20 19.75 -14.07
N PRO A 13 -8.72 20.27 -12.91
CA PRO A 13 -8.48 19.43 -11.73
C PRO A 13 -9.66 18.53 -11.40
N ASP A 14 -10.88 18.97 -11.68
CA ASP A 14 -12.10 18.18 -11.53
C ASP A 14 -12.12 16.97 -12.48
N ASP A 15 -11.66 17.12 -13.72
CA ASP A 15 -11.54 16.01 -14.67
C ASP A 15 -10.51 14.98 -14.20
N PHE A 16 -9.39 15.42 -13.61
CA PHE A 16 -8.38 14.52 -13.06
C PHE A 16 -8.90 13.78 -11.83
N ALA A 17 -9.53 14.50 -10.91
CA ALA A 17 -10.09 13.91 -9.70
C ALA A 17 -11.17 12.87 -10.02
N VAL A 18 -12.06 13.15 -10.96
CA VAL A 18 -13.07 12.19 -11.44
C VAL A 18 -12.39 10.93 -11.98
N GLN A 19 -11.35 11.07 -12.79
CA GLN A 19 -10.65 9.91 -13.36
C GLN A 19 -9.94 9.06 -12.29
N ILE A 20 -9.32 9.69 -11.28
CA ILE A 20 -8.71 8.95 -10.17
C ILE A 20 -9.79 8.28 -9.32
N ALA A 21 -10.88 8.99 -9.01
CA ALA A 21 -12.00 8.45 -8.25
C ALA A 21 -12.62 7.23 -8.96
N ASP A 22 -12.85 7.29 -10.27
CA ASP A 22 -13.36 6.17 -11.07
C ASP A 22 -12.42 4.95 -11.02
N GLN A 23 -11.10 5.18 -11.11
CA GLN A 23 -10.08 4.12 -11.02
C GLN A 23 -10.05 3.48 -9.63
N VAL A 24 -10.11 4.30 -8.57
CA VAL A 24 -10.14 3.85 -7.17
C VAL A 24 -11.43 3.09 -6.88
N GLU A 25 -12.58 3.61 -7.28
CA GLU A 25 -13.87 2.95 -7.08
C GLU A 25 -13.93 1.61 -7.82
N SER A 26 -13.44 1.57 -9.07
CA SER A 26 -13.35 0.32 -9.84
C SER A 26 -12.51 -0.74 -9.12
N PHE A 27 -11.35 -0.35 -8.57
CA PHE A 27 -10.50 -1.25 -7.78
C PHE A 27 -11.23 -1.73 -6.52
N LEU A 28 -11.81 -0.82 -5.74
CA LEU A 28 -12.51 -1.14 -4.50
C LEU A 28 -13.66 -2.13 -4.72
N VAL A 29 -14.45 -1.92 -5.78
CA VAL A 29 -15.53 -2.83 -6.16
C VAL A 29 -14.96 -4.19 -6.55
N ALA A 30 -13.98 -4.23 -7.45
CA ALA A 30 -13.44 -5.48 -7.97
C ALA A 30 -12.78 -6.33 -6.88
N VAL A 31 -12.00 -5.73 -5.97
CA VAL A 31 -11.34 -6.43 -4.87
C VAL A 31 -12.36 -7.01 -3.89
N VAL A 32 -13.38 -6.24 -3.50
CA VAL A 32 -14.45 -6.78 -2.63
C VAL A 32 -15.20 -7.93 -3.32
N GLU A 33 -15.44 -7.86 -4.62
CA GLU A 33 -16.07 -8.95 -5.37
C GLU A 33 -15.19 -10.21 -5.42
N VAL A 34 -13.88 -10.07 -5.68
CA VAL A 34 -12.94 -11.20 -5.68
C VAL A 34 -12.89 -11.88 -4.32
N ALA A 35 -12.95 -11.13 -3.22
CA ALA A 35 -12.94 -11.67 -1.86
C ALA A 35 -14.14 -12.55 -1.51
N LYS A 36 -15.23 -12.52 -2.31
CA LYS A 36 -16.35 -13.46 -2.14
C LYS A 36 -15.96 -14.90 -2.46
N GLY A 37 -14.95 -15.09 -3.30
CA GLY A 37 -14.42 -16.42 -3.62
C GLY A 37 -15.32 -17.26 -4.52
N ASP A 38 -16.25 -16.65 -5.28
CA ASP A 38 -17.14 -17.36 -6.20
C ASP A 38 -16.37 -18.06 -7.34
N GLU A 39 -15.23 -17.48 -7.76
CA GLU A 39 -14.31 -18.03 -8.76
C GLU A 39 -12.85 -18.02 -8.26
N PRO A 40 -12.46 -18.96 -7.37
CA PRO A 40 -11.16 -18.93 -6.69
C PRO A 40 -9.97 -19.09 -7.65
N ASP A 41 -10.13 -19.88 -8.72
CA ASP A 41 -9.08 -20.08 -9.74
C ASP A 41 -8.74 -18.80 -10.52
N SER A 42 -9.65 -17.83 -10.52
CA SER A 42 -9.49 -16.53 -11.20
C SER A 42 -8.95 -15.43 -10.26
N ALA A 43 -8.82 -15.68 -8.95
CA ALA A 43 -8.46 -14.65 -7.97
C ALA A 43 -7.10 -14.01 -8.25
N VAL A 44 -6.05 -14.82 -8.41
CA VAL A 44 -4.68 -14.33 -8.70
C VAL A 44 -4.60 -13.49 -9.98
N PRO A 45 -5.10 -13.93 -11.15
CA PRO A 45 -5.04 -13.11 -12.36
C PRO A 45 -5.88 -11.83 -12.26
N PHE A 46 -7.02 -11.84 -11.56
CA PHE A 46 -7.78 -10.62 -11.31
C PHE A 46 -7.04 -9.65 -10.40
N LEU A 47 -6.47 -10.12 -9.29
CA LEU A 47 -5.68 -9.28 -8.38
C LEU A 47 -4.47 -8.65 -9.09
N LEU A 48 -3.77 -9.41 -9.95
CA LEU A 48 -2.69 -8.87 -10.78
C LEU A 48 -3.16 -7.71 -11.67
N LEU A 49 -4.31 -7.86 -12.32
CA LEU A 49 -4.90 -6.82 -13.15
C LEU A 49 -5.27 -5.59 -12.32
N GLN A 50 -5.99 -5.79 -11.21
CA GLN A 50 -6.48 -4.71 -10.36
C GLN A 50 -5.35 -3.92 -9.71
N LEU A 51 -4.33 -4.60 -9.17
CA LEU A 51 -3.15 -3.93 -8.59
C LEU A 51 -2.36 -3.16 -9.65
N SER A 52 -2.25 -3.69 -10.87
CA SER A 52 -1.59 -2.97 -11.99
C SER A 52 -2.35 -1.70 -12.38
N GLN A 53 -3.69 -1.76 -12.41
CA GLN A 53 -4.54 -0.60 -12.70
C GLN A 53 -4.48 0.43 -11.57
N LEU A 54 -4.46 -0.02 -10.31
CA LEU A 54 -4.29 0.86 -9.16
C LEU A 54 -2.93 1.56 -9.17
N LEU A 55 -1.84 0.84 -9.47
CA LEU A 55 -0.50 1.42 -9.58
C LEU A 55 -0.39 2.40 -10.75
N LEU A 56 -1.18 2.24 -11.82
CA LEU A 56 -1.31 3.29 -12.84
C LEU A 56 -1.93 4.57 -12.26
N ALA A 57 -2.99 4.46 -11.45
CA ALA A 57 -3.58 5.61 -10.77
C ALA A 57 -2.56 6.27 -9.81
N GLY A 58 -1.81 5.47 -9.06
CA GLY A 58 -0.73 5.94 -8.18
C GLY A 58 0.40 6.64 -8.92
N GLY A 59 0.87 6.06 -10.02
CA GLY A 59 1.87 6.70 -10.88
C GLY A 59 1.41 8.04 -11.45
N ARG A 60 0.11 8.18 -11.74
CA ARG A 60 -0.48 9.47 -12.14
C ARG A 60 -0.49 10.45 -10.98
N LEU A 61 -0.97 10.05 -9.79
CA LEU A 61 -0.94 10.90 -8.58
C LEU A 61 0.48 11.37 -8.24
N GLY A 62 1.46 10.48 -8.33
CA GLY A 62 2.86 10.81 -8.03
C GLY A 62 3.56 11.65 -9.10
N ALA A 63 3.00 11.76 -10.30
CA ALA A 63 3.49 12.66 -11.34
C ALA A 63 2.91 14.09 -11.22
N HIS A 64 1.84 14.26 -10.44
CA HIS A 64 1.27 15.57 -10.13
C HIS A 64 2.08 16.27 -9.03
N ALA A 65 2.05 17.61 -9.04
CA ALA A 65 2.51 18.38 -7.90
C ALA A 65 1.70 18.02 -6.64
N ASP A 66 2.29 18.23 -5.47
CA ASP A 66 1.64 17.92 -4.21
C ASP A 66 0.29 18.64 -4.11
N PHE A 67 -0.77 17.87 -3.87
CA PHE A 67 -2.07 18.43 -3.53
C PHE A 67 -1.98 19.00 -2.10
N LEU A 68 -2.83 19.97 -1.79
CA LEU A 68 -2.92 20.53 -0.44
C LEU A 68 -4.39 20.61 -0.05
N PRO A 69 -4.75 20.20 1.18
CA PRO A 69 -6.10 20.40 1.69
C PRO A 69 -6.39 21.90 1.84
N GLU A 70 -7.65 22.27 1.69
CA GLU A 70 -8.11 23.65 1.91
C GLU A 70 -8.13 23.98 3.41
N GLU A 71 -8.48 22.98 4.22
CA GLU A 71 -8.57 23.11 5.67
C GLU A 71 -7.32 22.57 6.37
N ARG A 72 -6.99 23.17 7.53
CA ARG A 72 -5.85 22.71 8.34
C ARG A 72 -6.12 21.38 9.04
N TYR A 73 -7.38 21.11 9.37
CA TYR A 73 -7.79 19.96 10.15
C TYR A 73 -8.77 19.14 9.33
N GLU A 74 -8.62 17.83 9.42
CA GLU A 74 -9.60 16.91 8.88
C GLU A 74 -10.87 16.94 9.76
N PRO A 75 -12.05 17.15 9.17
CA PRO A 75 -13.31 16.98 9.89
C PRO A 75 -13.64 15.50 10.05
N ASP A 76 -14.35 15.18 11.13
CA ASP A 76 -14.80 13.83 11.43
C ASP A 76 -15.72 13.30 10.33
N LEU A 77 -15.27 12.24 9.66
CA LEU A 77 -15.98 11.53 8.59
C LEU A 77 -16.91 10.44 9.12
N GLY A 78 -16.94 10.24 10.44
CA GLY A 78 -17.60 9.11 11.09
C GLY A 78 -16.67 7.90 11.19
N PRO A 79 -17.21 6.75 11.61
CA PRO A 79 -16.42 5.54 11.81
C PRO A 79 -15.86 5.01 10.50
N GLU A 80 -14.58 4.65 10.52
CA GLU A 80 -13.95 3.96 9.39
C GLU A 80 -14.56 2.57 9.17
N PRO A 81 -14.80 2.18 7.91
CA PRO A 81 -15.36 0.88 7.60
C PRO A 81 -14.34 -0.22 7.92
N ASP A 82 -14.78 -1.21 8.68
CA ASP A 82 -13.98 -2.38 9.04
C ASP A 82 -13.49 -3.14 7.78
N VAL A 83 -12.19 -3.44 7.77
CA VAL A 83 -11.51 -4.21 6.72
C VAL A 83 -11.09 -5.61 7.18
N ASP A 84 -11.33 -5.97 8.44
CA ASP A 84 -10.96 -7.28 8.99
C ASP A 84 -11.69 -8.43 8.27
N GLU A 85 -12.97 -8.27 7.97
CA GLU A 85 -13.71 -9.28 7.22
C GLU A 85 -13.08 -9.52 5.82
N LEU A 86 -12.61 -8.45 5.18
CA LEU A 86 -11.95 -8.54 3.88
C LEU A 86 -10.61 -9.28 4.00
N ARG A 87 -9.81 -8.90 5.00
CA ARG A 87 -8.52 -9.53 5.33
C ARG A 87 -8.68 -11.03 5.57
N GLU A 88 -9.62 -11.43 6.41
CA GLU A 88 -9.89 -12.84 6.72
C GLU A 88 -10.33 -13.65 5.50
N ARG A 89 -11.19 -13.06 4.65
CA ARG A 89 -11.62 -13.70 3.40
C ARG A 89 -10.44 -13.94 2.46
N TYR A 90 -9.54 -12.97 2.30
CA TYR A 90 -8.36 -13.13 1.48
C TYR A 90 -7.35 -14.11 2.07
N ALA A 91 -7.14 -14.09 3.39
CA ALA A 91 -6.27 -15.06 4.06
C ALA A 91 -6.74 -16.50 3.81
N ALA A 92 -8.07 -16.74 3.86
CA ALA A 92 -8.64 -18.03 3.52
C ALA A 92 -8.50 -18.37 2.02
N LEU A 93 -8.82 -17.42 1.14
CA LEU A 93 -8.78 -17.60 -0.32
C LEU A 93 -7.35 -17.86 -0.84
N LEU A 94 -6.36 -17.22 -0.22
CA LEU A 94 -4.95 -17.25 -0.63
C LEU A 94 -4.09 -18.14 0.27
N ALA A 95 -4.66 -18.90 1.20
CA ALA A 95 -3.92 -19.60 2.25
C ALA A 95 -2.58 -20.28 1.83
N PRO A 96 -2.46 -20.95 0.66
CA PRO A 96 -1.18 -21.56 0.26
C PRO A 96 -0.11 -20.57 -0.22
N VAL A 97 -0.47 -19.33 -0.52
CA VAL A 97 0.34 -18.31 -1.19
C VAL A 97 0.24 -16.92 -0.55
N ASP A 98 -0.46 -16.80 0.57
CA ASP A 98 -0.77 -15.52 1.21
C ASP A 98 0.49 -14.85 1.79
N VAL A 99 1.39 -15.65 2.36
CA VAL A 99 2.65 -15.18 2.93
C VAL A 99 3.72 -15.08 1.85
N TYR A 100 4.50 -14.00 1.85
CA TYR A 100 5.66 -13.80 0.99
C TYR A 100 6.79 -13.07 1.74
N SER A 101 7.97 -13.05 1.13
CA SER A 101 9.14 -12.36 1.66
C SER A 101 9.27 -11.00 1.00
N GLU A 102 9.21 -9.93 1.81
CA GLU A 102 9.17 -8.54 1.35
C GLU A 102 10.45 -7.77 1.70
N VAL A 103 10.84 -6.85 0.80
CA VAL A 103 11.93 -5.90 1.01
C VAL A 103 11.35 -4.50 0.85
N PHE A 104 11.01 -3.87 1.97
CA PHE A 104 10.29 -2.60 2.00
C PHE A 104 11.05 -1.43 1.37
N ASP A 105 12.32 -1.23 1.74
CA ASP A 105 13.19 -0.24 1.11
C ASP A 105 14.36 -0.92 0.39
N PRO A 106 14.36 -0.99 -0.96
CA PRO A 106 15.44 -1.60 -1.72
C PRO A 106 16.75 -0.80 -1.69
N TYR A 107 16.73 0.44 -1.18
CA TYR A 107 17.93 1.26 -1.00
C TYR A 107 18.56 1.11 0.38
N GLU A 108 17.88 0.46 1.33
CA GLU A 108 18.44 0.19 2.64
C GLU A 108 19.46 -0.97 2.55
N PRO A 109 20.76 -0.70 2.81
CA PRO A 109 21.77 -1.73 2.61
C PRO A 109 21.63 -2.85 3.63
N ARG A 110 21.55 -4.09 3.13
CA ARG A 110 21.65 -5.33 3.92
C ARG A 110 20.48 -5.58 4.89
N THR A 111 19.33 -4.96 4.66
CA THR A 111 18.09 -5.31 5.38
C THR A 111 17.64 -6.72 5.02
N ALA A 112 17.34 -7.52 6.04
CA ALA A 112 16.80 -8.86 5.83
C ALA A 112 15.35 -8.75 5.32
N PRO A 113 14.95 -9.54 4.33
CA PRO A 113 13.55 -9.60 3.94
C PRO A 113 12.68 -10.07 5.10
N VAL A 114 11.47 -9.53 5.19
CA VAL A 114 10.52 -9.83 6.27
C VAL A 114 9.28 -10.53 5.75
N PRO A 115 8.64 -11.39 6.56
CA PRO A 115 7.36 -12.00 6.19
C PRO A 115 6.27 -10.94 6.09
N ALA A 116 5.50 -10.96 4.99
CA ALA A 116 4.32 -10.12 4.78
C ALA A 116 3.18 -10.96 4.21
N ARG A 117 1.93 -10.50 4.39
CA ARG A 117 0.74 -11.15 3.83
C ARG A 117 0.09 -10.32 2.74
N ILE A 118 -0.36 -10.98 1.68
CA ILE A 118 -1.15 -10.35 0.62
C ILE A 118 -2.50 -9.92 1.17
N SER A 119 -3.12 -10.73 2.03
CA SER A 119 -4.40 -10.43 2.68
C SER A 119 -4.36 -9.16 3.53
N ASP A 120 -3.34 -9.00 4.38
CA ASP A 120 -3.12 -7.79 5.18
C ASP A 120 -2.91 -6.58 4.26
N GLY A 121 -2.03 -6.68 3.28
CA GLY A 121 -1.76 -5.59 2.34
C GLY A 121 -3.00 -5.16 1.53
N LEU A 122 -3.84 -6.10 1.08
CA LEU A 122 -5.09 -5.77 0.39
C LEU A 122 -6.09 -5.04 1.30
N ALA A 123 -6.17 -5.42 2.58
CA ALA A 123 -7.03 -4.75 3.55
C ALA A 123 -6.55 -3.31 3.80
N ASP A 124 -5.24 -3.12 3.98
CA ASP A 124 -4.63 -1.80 4.21
C ASP A 124 -4.82 -0.87 2.99
N ILE A 125 -4.57 -1.37 1.78
CA ILE A 125 -4.83 -0.61 0.55
C ILE A 125 -6.31 -0.19 0.49
N VAL A 126 -7.23 -1.09 0.82
CA VAL A 126 -8.67 -0.78 0.79
C VAL A 126 -9.05 0.27 1.84
N ALA A 127 -8.44 0.24 3.02
CA ALA A 127 -8.65 1.26 4.06
C ALA A 127 -8.21 2.65 3.57
N ASP A 128 -6.97 2.78 3.09
CA ASP A 128 -6.41 4.04 2.57
C ASP A 128 -7.27 4.65 1.45
N LEU A 129 -7.67 3.80 0.49
CA LEU A 129 -8.43 4.24 -0.67
C LEU A 129 -9.86 4.66 -0.30
N ARG A 130 -10.49 3.94 0.63
CA ARG A 130 -11.83 4.28 1.16
C ARG A 130 -11.82 5.62 1.90
N HIS A 131 -10.74 5.93 2.61
CA HIS A 131 -10.58 7.20 3.30
C HIS A 131 -10.65 8.38 2.33
N GLY A 132 -9.82 8.39 1.29
CA GLY A 132 -9.90 9.43 0.24
C GLY A 132 -11.25 9.44 -0.49
N MET A 133 -11.88 8.28 -0.69
CA MET A 133 -13.21 8.18 -1.31
C MET A 133 -14.32 8.79 -0.45
N ALA A 134 -14.20 8.74 0.89
CA ALA A 134 -15.13 9.40 1.79
C ALA A 134 -15.07 10.93 1.65
N HIS A 135 -13.88 11.50 1.49
CA HIS A 135 -13.72 12.93 1.15
C HIS A 135 -14.32 13.28 -0.20
N TYR A 136 -14.02 12.47 -1.23
CA TYR A 136 -14.50 12.70 -2.59
C TYR A 136 -16.03 12.72 -2.64
N ARG A 137 -16.68 11.74 -2.00
CA ARG A 137 -18.15 11.65 -1.92
C ARG A 137 -18.79 12.78 -1.11
N ALA A 138 -18.03 13.40 -0.20
CA ALA A 138 -18.45 14.60 0.52
C ALA A 138 -18.24 15.91 -0.28
N GLY A 139 -17.76 15.83 -1.53
CA GLY A 139 -17.46 16.99 -2.38
C GLY A 139 -16.14 17.68 -2.04
N ARG A 140 -15.27 17.06 -1.24
CA ARG A 140 -13.98 17.60 -0.80
C ARG A 140 -12.86 17.04 -1.66
N THR A 141 -12.84 17.49 -2.91
CA THR A 141 -11.98 16.95 -3.97
C THR A 141 -10.49 17.14 -3.67
N ALA A 142 -10.10 18.31 -3.15
CA ALA A 142 -8.71 18.61 -2.80
C ALA A 142 -8.19 17.68 -1.68
N GLU A 143 -8.97 17.50 -0.60
CA GLU A 143 -8.67 16.56 0.47
C GLU A 143 -8.60 15.11 -0.03
N ALA A 144 -9.50 14.69 -0.91
CA ALA A 144 -9.48 13.34 -1.48
C ALA A 144 -8.18 13.07 -2.26
N LEU A 145 -7.81 13.99 -3.14
CA LEU A 145 -6.57 13.92 -3.91
C LEU A 145 -5.33 13.94 -3.01
N TRP A 146 -5.36 14.77 -1.96
CA TRP A 146 -4.29 14.81 -0.97
C TRP A 146 -4.15 13.47 -0.25
N TRP A 147 -5.23 12.91 0.27
CA TRP A 147 -5.18 11.62 0.97
C TRP A 147 -4.71 10.49 0.07
N TRP A 148 -5.23 10.38 -1.15
CA TRP A 148 -4.77 9.35 -2.09
C TRP A 148 -3.29 9.53 -2.46
N GLN A 149 -2.81 10.75 -2.69
CA GLN A 149 -1.41 11.00 -3.03
C GLN A 149 -0.48 10.77 -1.84
N PHE A 150 -0.84 11.27 -0.65
CA PHE A 150 -0.04 11.08 0.56
C PHE A 150 0.11 9.58 0.87
N SER A 151 -1.02 8.86 0.94
CA SER A 151 -1.03 7.42 1.23
C SER A 151 -0.39 6.59 0.12
N TYR A 152 -0.33 7.09 -1.12
CA TYR A 152 0.42 6.42 -2.19
C TYR A 152 1.89 6.31 -1.85
N PHE A 153 2.46 7.39 -1.33
CA PHE A 153 3.87 7.46 -0.97
C PHE A 153 4.17 6.82 0.38
N SER A 154 3.24 6.89 1.33
CA SER A 154 3.48 6.42 2.69
C SER A 154 3.04 4.98 2.95
N ASN A 155 2.09 4.43 2.17
CA ASN A 155 1.54 3.09 2.40
C ASN A 155 1.06 2.36 1.13
N TRP A 156 -0.17 2.62 0.63
CA TRP A 156 -0.77 1.76 -0.40
C TRP A 156 0.04 1.59 -1.69
N GLY A 157 0.88 2.55 -2.07
CA GLY A 157 1.71 2.43 -3.28
C GLY A 157 2.81 1.38 -3.16
N THR A 158 3.53 1.37 -2.03
CA THR A 158 4.55 0.34 -1.74
C THR A 158 3.89 -1.01 -1.49
N THR A 159 2.81 -1.03 -0.71
CA THR A 159 2.02 -2.25 -0.42
C THR A 159 1.45 -2.88 -1.71
N ALA A 160 0.88 -2.07 -2.61
CA ALA A 160 0.37 -2.57 -3.89
C ALA A 160 1.49 -3.11 -4.80
N SER A 161 2.67 -2.46 -4.78
CA SER A 161 3.84 -2.90 -5.55
C SER A 161 4.37 -4.24 -5.04
N ALA A 162 4.46 -4.41 -3.73
CA ALA A 162 4.87 -5.64 -3.06
C ALA A 162 3.89 -6.79 -3.38
N ALA A 163 2.59 -6.57 -3.20
CA ALA A 163 1.56 -7.56 -3.52
C ALA A 163 1.57 -7.95 -5.01
N LEU A 164 1.72 -6.97 -5.92
CA LEU A 164 1.84 -7.23 -7.35
C LEU A 164 3.07 -8.10 -7.64
N ARG A 165 4.22 -7.78 -7.02
CA ARG A 165 5.47 -8.53 -7.21
C ARG A 165 5.35 -9.97 -6.72
N ALA A 166 4.69 -10.19 -5.59
CA ALA A 166 4.42 -11.52 -5.03
C ALA A 166 3.53 -12.34 -5.98
N LEU A 167 2.40 -11.80 -6.41
CA LEU A 167 1.48 -12.45 -7.34
C LEU A 167 2.13 -12.72 -8.71
N GLN A 168 2.97 -11.81 -9.20
CA GLN A 168 3.69 -12.01 -10.45
C GLN A 168 4.70 -13.16 -10.31
N SER A 169 5.39 -13.25 -9.16
CA SER A 169 6.28 -14.36 -8.85
C SER A 169 5.54 -15.69 -8.87
N LEU A 170 4.35 -15.75 -8.25
CA LEU A 170 3.49 -16.92 -8.23
C LEU A 170 3.13 -17.38 -9.66
N VAL A 171 2.67 -16.46 -10.50
CA VAL A 171 2.31 -16.78 -11.89
C VAL A 171 3.53 -17.27 -12.69
N VAL A 172 4.71 -16.69 -12.48
CA VAL A 172 5.95 -17.14 -13.12
C VAL A 172 6.29 -18.57 -12.72
N HIS A 173 6.21 -18.92 -11.44
CA HIS A 173 6.47 -20.29 -10.96
C HIS A 173 5.53 -21.29 -11.60
N VAL A 174 4.23 -20.97 -11.66
CA VAL A 174 3.22 -21.81 -12.32
C VAL A 174 3.48 -21.94 -13.82
N ARG A 175 3.73 -20.83 -14.53
CA ARG A 175 3.88 -20.82 -15.99
C ARG A 175 5.19 -21.42 -16.48
N LEU A 176 6.26 -21.29 -15.70
CA LEU A 176 7.57 -21.85 -16.02
C LEU A 176 7.80 -23.24 -15.40
N ASN A 177 6.79 -23.80 -14.73
CA ASN A 177 6.85 -25.10 -14.05
C ASN A 177 8.02 -25.18 -13.05
N GLN A 178 8.22 -24.10 -12.29
CA GLN A 178 9.20 -24.01 -11.20
C GLN A 178 8.44 -24.16 -9.88
N PRO A 179 8.77 -25.16 -9.04
CA PRO A 179 8.12 -25.29 -7.74
C PRO A 179 8.45 -24.09 -6.86
N LEU A 180 7.45 -23.57 -6.15
CA LEU A 180 7.70 -22.57 -5.12
C LEU A 180 8.58 -23.20 -4.02
N PRO A 181 9.64 -22.52 -3.58
CA PRO A 181 10.34 -22.94 -2.38
C PRO A 181 9.35 -22.92 -1.22
N ALA A 182 9.46 -23.91 -0.34
CA ALA A 182 8.70 -23.87 0.90
C ALA A 182 9.13 -22.61 1.67
N LEU A 183 8.17 -21.76 2.01
CA LEU A 183 8.39 -20.57 2.82
C LEU A 183 8.47 -20.93 4.32
N ASP A 184 8.88 -22.16 4.62
CA ASP A 184 8.92 -22.75 5.96
C ASP A 184 9.62 -21.80 6.94
N GLY A 185 8.86 -21.26 7.91
CA GLY A 185 9.39 -20.41 8.97
C GLY A 185 9.29 -18.89 8.76
N LEU A 186 8.65 -18.41 7.68
CA LEU A 186 8.18 -17.03 7.59
C LEU A 186 6.98 -16.84 8.53
N ASP A 187 7.28 -16.63 9.81
CA ASP A 187 6.28 -16.30 10.81
C ASP A 187 6.12 -14.79 10.86
N THR A 188 4.95 -14.28 10.48
CA THR A 188 4.61 -12.86 10.61
C THR A 188 4.57 -12.41 12.06
N ASP A 189 4.51 -13.35 13.00
CA ASP A 189 4.43 -13.09 14.43
C ASP A 189 5.83 -13.07 15.08
N GLN A 190 6.91 -13.15 14.28
CA GLN A 190 8.27 -12.96 14.79
C GLN A 190 8.58 -11.47 14.94
N ASP A 191 8.67 -11.02 16.20
CA ASP A 191 9.21 -9.74 16.66
C ASP A 191 10.71 -9.58 16.29
N LEU A 192 11.04 -9.51 15.00
CA LEU A 192 12.43 -9.29 14.54
C LEU A 192 12.89 -7.84 14.75
N ALA A 193 11.98 -6.94 15.15
CA ALA A 193 12.23 -5.50 15.21
C ALA A 193 12.43 -4.95 16.63
N ASP A 194 11.89 -5.60 17.68
CA ASP A 194 11.85 -4.98 19.02
C ASP A 194 13.24 -4.76 19.63
N GLU A 195 14.14 -5.75 19.55
CA GLU A 195 15.49 -5.58 20.14
C GLU A 195 16.34 -4.55 19.38
N SER A 196 16.23 -4.48 18.04
CA SER A 196 17.02 -3.53 17.25
C SER A 196 16.48 -2.11 17.29
N LEU A 197 15.14 -1.95 17.31
CA LEU A 197 14.50 -0.64 17.33
C LEU A 197 14.66 0.03 18.70
N ASP A 198 14.62 -0.73 19.80
CA ASP A 198 14.90 -0.20 21.14
C ASP A 198 16.36 0.28 21.27
N GLU A 199 17.31 -0.47 20.70
CA GLU A 199 18.71 -0.06 20.65
C GLU A 199 18.93 1.18 19.76
N GLU A 200 18.28 1.23 18.58
CA GLU A 200 18.31 2.36 17.66
C GLU A 200 17.70 3.62 18.31
N ALA A 201 16.51 3.48 18.91
CA ALA A 201 15.82 4.54 19.63
C ALA A 201 16.63 5.02 20.84
N GLY A 202 17.28 4.10 21.57
CA GLY A 202 18.22 4.43 22.63
C GLY A 202 19.43 5.23 22.15
N ARG A 203 20.01 4.89 20.99
CA ARG A 203 21.10 5.65 20.35
C ARG A 203 20.64 7.05 19.94
N VAL A 204 19.51 7.16 19.23
CA VAL A 204 18.96 8.44 18.77
C VAL A 204 18.61 9.35 19.96
N MET A 205 18.01 8.81 21.02
CA MET A 205 17.75 9.56 22.26
C MET A 205 19.03 10.05 22.93
N ALA A 206 20.10 9.24 22.95
CA ALA A 206 21.38 9.66 23.51
C ALA A 206 22.04 10.79 22.69
N GLU A 207 21.89 10.75 21.36
CA GLU A 207 22.47 11.73 20.44
C GLU A 207 21.69 13.05 20.45
N GLU A 208 20.37 12.99 20.37
CA GLU A 208 19.50 14.17 20.23
C GLU A 208 19.09 14.79 21.58
N ILE A 209 18.94 13.99 22.65
CA ILE A 209 18.54 14.47 23.98
C ILE A 209 19.72 14.49 24.97
N GLY A 210 20.64 13.52 24.87
CA GLY A 210 21.80 13.42 25.78
C GLY A 210 22.84 14.53 25.57
N ALA A 211 23.12 14.92 24.32
CA ALA A 211 24.12 15.93 23.98
C ALA A 211 23.73 17.36 24.45
N PRO A 212 22.47 17.83 24.30
CA PRO A 212 22.05 19.12 24.86
C PRO A 212 21.99 19.15 26.40
N LEU A 213 21.82 18.00 27.06
CA LEU A 213 21.64 17.89 28.51
C LEU A 213 22.91 17.49 29.28
N GLY A 214 24.03 17.23 28.60
CA GLY A 214 25.32 16.92 29.22
C GLY A 214 25.40 15.53 29.89
N MET A 215 24.50 14.62 29.54
CA MET A 215 24.47 13.26 30.09
C MET A 215 25.52 12.39 29.37
N ARG A 216 26.45 11.79 30.13
CA ARG A 216 27.44 10.85 29.56
C ARG A 216 26.88 9.43 29.52
N PRO A 217 27.18 8.63 28.48
CA PRO A 217 26.73 7.25 28.41
C PRO A 217 27.33 6.45 29.57
N VAL A 218 26.48 5.65 30.22
CA VAL A 218 26.88 4.70 31.26
C VAL A 218 27.65 3.57 30.59
N ARG A 219 28.84 3.26 31.10
CA ARG A 219 29.69 2.16 30.63
C ARG A 219 29.18 0.81 31.07
#